data_AF-A0A9D8TA08-F1
#
_entry.id   AF-A0A9D8TA08-F1
#
_cell.length_a   1.000
_cell.length_b   1.000
_cell.length_c   1.000
_cell.angle_alpha   90.00
_cell.angle_beta   90.00
_cell.angle_gamma   90.00
#
_symmetry.space_group_name_H-M   'P 1'
#
loop_
_entity.id
_entity.type
_entity.pdbx_description
1 polymer ?
#
loop_
_entity_poly.entity_id
_entity_poly.type
_entity_poly.pdbx_seq_one_letter_code
_entity_poly.pdbx_strand_id
1 'polypeptide(L)'
;MVLVEGEEYFKKQLLGDYKNTLRYRMALYKEFNVGNQIECPYIVKYKSINEDENGIYVLMEHVNGMNIADKMKAEPDYFRNLHNVIRLLRQVLIALKELHSRNIAYIDLKPENIMLTQISNDVKLIDLGGCFADCNSFTAERTNEYAAPELNKNSMSEVDARTDIYGVGRLLQYIEEKADIKLPKYLKRIKQRCLNEEKSQRYESADALLDTLNRRRRITISTAGCMLLILACVLGWQEYSQTEHYRRTALLLKSDALIEGIYYEKFAGDSAICRVMGWKDKINLYIRDKIILNDKEYVVTEIADKVFYKRDNIESAFFPKSLRKIGAQAFYGCKKLKTVTLPEGLTELGFACFKETGIHNVSLPSSLKSIGHASFAACHNLTEIEIPEGVESLELDAFACCHKLTDVKLPASLSSISRGVFWDCPSLEEISIPAKVSSIGEYAFFHCTKLKHVYNYATEPQPVSTIFNRNDIIIHVPAASAEKYRNAYHWRNMIIVGDLTAR
;
A
#
# COMPACT_ATOMS: atom_id res chain seq x y z
N MET A 1 0.32 11.91 -27.67
CA MET A 1 1.47 11.57 -26.81
C MET A 1 2.51 12.66 -26.95
N VAL A 2 3.09 13.11 -25.84
CA VAL A 2 4.17 14.11 -25.81
C VAL A 2 5.24 13.67 -24.82
N LEU A 3 6.50 13.99 -25.10
CA LEU A 3 7.62 13.76 -24.19
C LEU A 3 7.96 15.05 -23.46
N VAL A 4 8.00 15.00 -22.13
CA VAL A 4 8.38 16.13 -21.26
C VAL A 4 9.41 15.62 -20.26
N GLU A 5 10.62 16.19 -20.28
CA GLU A 5 11.73 15.80 -19.39
C GLU A 5 12.09 14.30 -19.44
N GLY A 6 11.91 13.66 -20.59
CA GLY A 6 12.19 12.23 -20.79
C GLY A 6 11.04 11.28 -20.40
N GLU A 7 9.94 11.82 -19.90
CA GLU A 7 8.74 11.05 -19.52
C GLU A 7 7.61 11.24 -20.55
N GLU A 8 6.86 10.16 -20.80
CA GLU A 8 5.73 10.17 -21.74
C GLU A 8 4.42 10.60 -21.06
N TYR A 9 3.74 11.56 -21.68
CA TYR A 9 2.44 12.06 -21.22
C TYR A 9 1.39 12.03 -22.33
N PHE A 10 0.13 11.90 -21.90
CA PHE A 10 -1.01 12.11 -22.77
C PHE A 10 -1.42 13.59 -22.73
N LYS A 11 -1.44 14.24 -23.89
CA LYS A 11 -1.88 15.65 -24.07
C LYS A 11 -3.35 15.67 -24.50
N LYS A 12 -4.24 16.14 -23.62
CA LYS A 12 -5.65 16.44 -23.95
C LYS A 12 -5.78 17.94 -24.25
N GLN A 13 -6.09 18.30 -25.50
CA GLN A 13 -6.14 19.69 -25.96
C GLN A 13 -7.52 20.03 -26.55
N LEU A 14 -8.05 21.22 -26.22
CA LEU A 14 -9.26 21.73 -26.85
C LEU A 14 -8.94 22.27 -28.25
N LEU A 15 -9.77 21.91 -29.24
CA LEU A 15 -9.58 22.29 -30.64
C LEU A 15 -10.75 23.13 -31.16
N GLY A 16 -10.58 23.79 -32.31
CA GLY A 16 -11.64 24.55 -32.98
C GLY A 16 -12.27 25.62 -32.08
N ASP A 17 -13.59 25.79 -32.17
CA ASP A 17 -14.34 26.79 -31.38
C ASP A 17 -14.35 26.48 -29.87
N TYR A 18 -14.11 25.23 -29.47
CA TYR A 18 -14.03 24.82 -28.07
C TYR A 18 -12.87 25.51 -27.33
N LYS A 19 -11.74 25.76 -28.01
CA LYS A 19 -10.54 26.36 -27.38
C LYS A 19 -10.74 27.81 -26.94
N ASN A 20 -11.65 28.52 -27.61
CA ASN A 20 -11.96 29.94 -27.38
C ASN A 20 -13.20 30.13 -26.50
N THR A 21 -13.97 29.06 -26.28
CA THR A 21 -15.19 29.14 -25.50
C THR A 21 -14.88 28.99 -24.02
N LEU A 22 -15.11 30.06 -23.24
CA LEU A 22 -14.79 30.14 -21.80
C LEU A 22 -15.29 28.93 -21.01
N ARG A 23 -16.48 28.43 -21.33
CA ARG A 23 -17.10 27.28 -20.68
C ARG A 23 -16.25 25.99 -20.77
N TYR A 24 -15.78 25.63 -21.96
CA TYR A 24 -14.99 24.41 -22.14
C TYR A 24 -13.60 24.54 -21.54
N ARG A 25 -13.01 25.74 -21.60
CA ARG A 25 -11.76 26.05 -20.90
C ARG A 25 -11.91 25.88 -19.38
N MET A 26 -12.99 26.43 -18.80
CA MET A 26 -13.29 26.26 -17.37
C MET A 26 -13.53 24.80 -16.98
N ALA A 27 -14.20 24.00 -17.83
CA ALA A 27 -14.38 22.58 -17.60
C ALA A 27 -13.03 21.84 -17.54
N LEU A 28 -12.10 22.16 -18.44
CA LEU A 28 -10.76 21.58 -18.44
C LEU A 28 -9.93 21.98 -17.20
N TYR A 29 -10.05 23.23 -16.74
CA TYR A 29 -9.46 23.67 -15.45
C TYR A 29 -10.04 22.91 -14.26
N LYS A 30 -11.35 22.70 -14.21
CA LYS A 30 -12.00 21.94 -13.13
C LYS A 30 -11.57 20.48 -13.15
N GLU A 31 -11.52 19.87 -14.33
CA GLU A 31 -11.00 18.52 -14.55
C GLU A 31 -9.56 18.39 -14.00
N PHE A 32 -8.66 19.30 -14.36
CA PHE A 32 -7.30 19.32 -13.83
C PHE A 32 -7.27 19.48 -12.31
N ASN A 33 -8.00 20.47 -11.77
CA ASN A 33 -7.98 20.76 -10.34
C ASN A 33 -8.48 19.58 -9.50
N VAL A 34 -9.54 18.91 -9.94
CA VAL A 34 -10.07 17.72 -9.23
C VAL A 34 -9.14 16.53 -9.42
N GLY A 35 -8.69 16.27 -10.64
CA GLY A 35 -7.75 15.19 -10.91
C GLY A 35 -6.45 15.30 -10.12
N ASN A 36 -5.94 16.52 -9.90
CA ASN A 36 -4.73 16.78 -9.11
C ASN A 36 -4.93 16.64 -7.60
N GLN A 37 -6.17 16.70 -7.10
CA GLN A 37 -6.49 16.55 -5.68
C GLN A 37 -6.85 15.11 -5.28
N ILE A 38 -6.99 14.21 -6.26
CA ILE A 38 -7.40 12.83 -6.03
C ILE A 38 -6.18 11.91 -6.02
N GLU A 39 -5.85 11.41 -4.82
CA GLU A 39 -4.86 10.36 -4.66
C GLU A 39 -5.50 8.97 -4.75
N CYS A 40 -5.84 8.55 -5.97
CA CYS A 40 -6.38 7.21 -6.22
C CYS A 40 -5.56 6.49 -7.30
N PRO A 41 -5.05 5.27 -7.03
CA PRO A 41 -4.28 4.53 -8.04
C PRO A 41 -5.12 4.14 -9.27
N TYR A 42 -6.46 4.15 -9.15
CA TYR A 42 -7.38 3.76 -10.21
C TYR A 42 -7.98 4.94 -10.99
N ILE A 43 -7.48 6.17 -10.78
CA ILE A 43 -7.82 7.37 -11.55
C ILE A 43 -6.54 7.86 -12.21
N VAL A 44 -6.66 8.38 -13.45
CA VAL A 44 -5.52 8.93 -14.18
C VAL A 44 -4.95 10.15 -13.46
N LYS A 45 -3.62 10.21 -13.34
CA LYS A 45 -2.93 11.36 -12.74
C LYS A 45 -2.80 12.52 -13.71
N TYR A 46 -3.00 13.71 -13.18
CA TYR A 46 -2.87 14.98 -13.90
C TYR A 46 -1.53 15.62 -13.51
N LYS A 47 -0.72 16.02 -14.51
CA LYS A 47 0.62 16.57 -14.29
C LYS A 47 0.61 18.10 -14.29
N SER A 48 0.03 18.69 -15.34
CA SER A 48 -0.02 20.15 -15.50
C SER A 48 -1.15 20.55 -16.44
N ILE A 49 -1.61 21.78 -16.30
CA ILE A 49 -2.45 22.47 -17.27
C ILE A 49 -1.64 23.61 -17.86
N ASN A 50 -1.66 23.75 -19.18
CA ASN A 50 -0.83 24.68 -19.92
C ASN A 50 -1.65 25.29 -21.06
N GLU A 51 -1.13 26.36 -21.65
CA GLU A 51 -1.71 27.00 -22.82
C GLU A 51 -0.61 27.34 -23.83
N ASP A 52 -0.83 26.97 -25.08
CA ASP A 52 0.05 27.28 -26.22
C ASP A 52 -0.74 28.00 -27.33
N GLU A 53 -0.10 28.29 -28.47
CA GLU A 53 -0.73 28.92 -29.64
C GLU A 53 -1.94 28.13 -30.19
N ASN A 54 -2.00 26.82 -29.92
CA ASN A 54 -3.07 25.93 -30.34
C ASN A 54 -4.20 25.83 -29.30
N GLY A 55 -4.04 26.45 -28.12
CA GLY A 55 -5.04 26.58 -27.06
C GLY A 55 -4.69 25.80 -25.80
N ILE A 56 -5.59 25.84 -24.82
CA ILE A 56 -5.42 25.19 -23.52
C ILE A 56 -5.37 23.66 -23.64
N TYR A 57 -4.47 23.05 -22.87
CA TYR A 57 -4.31 21.60 -22.81
C TYR A 57 -3.87 21.13 -21.41
N VAL A 58 -4.14 19.86 -21.14
CA VAL A 58 -3.76 19.18 -19.90
C VAL A 58 -2.84 18.01 -20.24
N LEU A 59 -1.77 17.88 -19.45
CA LEU A 59 -0.88 16.72 -19.48
C LEU A 59 -1.30 15.73 -18.40
N MET A 60 -1.50 14.49 -18.78
CA MET A 60 -1.89 13.38 -17.91
C MET A 60 -0.88 12.25 -18.02
N GLU A 61 -0.79 11.41 -17.00
CA GLU A 61 0.06 10.21 -17.06
C GLU A 61 -0.31 9.37 -18.29
N HIS A 62 0.71 8.84 -18.96
CA HIS A 62 0.49 7.87 -20.03
C HIS A 62 0.09 6.53 -19.42
N VAL A 63 -1.17 6.13 -19.64
CA VAL A 63 -1.63 4.79 -19.26
C VAL A 63 -1.31 3.82 -20.41
N ASN A 64 -0.20 3.10 -20.29
CA ASN A 64 0.12 2.05 -21.25
C ASN A 64 -0.86 0.86 -21.09
N GLY A 65 -1.80 0.73 -22.02
CA GLY A 65 -2.90 -0.23 -21.93
C GLY A 65 -3.98 -0.03 -23.00
N MET A 66 -5.12 -0.71 -22.82
CA MET A 66 -6.29 -0.60 -23.71
C MET A 66 -7.52 -0.19 -22.90
N ASN A 67 -8.42 0.59 -23.50
CA ASN A 67 -9.74 0.78 -22.92
C ASN A 67 -10.56 -0.53 -22.96
N ILE A 68 -11.62 -0.65 -22.16
CA ILE A 68 -12.44 -1.87 -22.10
C ILE A 68 -13.06 -2.19 -23.46
N ALA A 69 -13.47 -1.20 -24.26
CA ALA A 69 -14.09 -1.44 -25.56
C ALA A 69 -13.13 -2.14 -26.53
N ASP A 70 -11.89 -1.68 -26.59
CA ASP A 70 -10.86 -2.24 -27.46
C ASP A 70 -10.32 -3.55 -26.90
N LYS A 71 -10.16 -3.66 -25.56
CA LYS A 71 -9.81 -4.92 -24.90
C LYS A 71 -10.88 -5.99 -25.13
N MET A 72 -12.16 -5.63 -25.15
CA MET A 72 -13.26 -6.56 -25.41
C MET A 72 -13.20 -7.10 -26.84
N LYS A 73 -12.83 -6.27 -27.82
CA LYS A 73 -12.62 -6.71 -29.21
C LYS A 73 -11.40 -7.62 -29.35
N ALA A 74 -10.30 -7.27 -28.68
CA ALA A 74 -9.03 -7.98 -28.79
C ALA A 74 -9.00 -9.29 -27.98
N GLU A 75 -9.54 -9.28 -26.77
CA GLU A 75 -9.41 -10.37 -25.78
C GLU A 75 -10.74 -10.60 -25.01
N PRO A 76 -11.82 -11.04 -25.68
CA PRO A 76 -13.12 -11.26 -25.05
C PRO A 76 -13.08 -12.31 -23.92
N ASP A 77 -12.18 -13.30 -24.01
CA ASP A 77 -11.98 -14.33 -22.97
C ASP A 77 -11.56 -13.77 -21.62
N TYR A 78 -10.85 -12.64 -21.59
CA TYR A 78 -10.50 -11.96 -20.34
C TYR A 78 -11.76 -11.64 -19.51
N PHE A 79 -12.83 -11.24 -20.19
CA PHE A 79 -14.11 -10.87 -19.59
C PHE A 79 -15.04 -12.06 -19.35
N ARG A 80 -14.76 -13.24 -19.93
CA ARG A 80 -15.43 -14.51 -19.56
C ARG A 80 -14.96 -15.05 -18.21
N ASN A 81 -13.80 -14.60 -17.73
CA ASN A 81 -13.34 -14.93 -16.40
C ASN A 81 -14.01 -14.05 -15.34
N LEU A 82 -14.90 -14.66 -14.54
CA LEU A 82 -15.64 -13.98 -13.48
C LEU A 82 -14.73 -13.29 -12.43
N HIS A 83 -13.53 -13.82 -12.16
CA HIS A 83 -12.58 -13.18 -11.26
C HIS A 83 -12.13 -11.82 -11.81
N ASN A 84 -11.82 -11.75 -13.10
CA ASN A 84 -11.41 -10.51 -13.77
C ASN A 84 -12.53 -9.48 -13.77
N VAL A 85 -13.77 -9.91 -14.06
CA VAL A 85 -14.96 -9.05 -14.00
C VAL A 85 -15.16 -8.49 -12.60
N ILE A 86 -15.09 -9.31 -11.55
CA ILE A 86 -15.23 -8.84 -10.16
C ILE A 86 -14.09 -7.89 -9.79
N ARG A 87 -12.85 -8.19 -10.21
CA ARG A 87 -11.68 -7.35 -9.94
C ARG A 87 -11.82 -5.98 -10.57
N LEU A 88 -12.21 -5.93 -11.85
CA LEU A 88 -12.50 -4.72 -12.59
C LEU A 88 -13.57 -3.89 -11.88
N LEU A 89 -14.71 -4.50 -11.54
CA LEU A 89 -15.79 -3.80 -10.83
C LEU A 89 -15.33 -3.26 -9.48
N ARG A 90 -14.52 -4.01 -8.72
CA ARG A 90 -13.97 -3.51 -7.45
C ARG A 90 -13.10 -2.28 -7.65
N GLN A 91 -12.20 -2.30 -8.62
CA GLN A 91 -11.29 -1.18 -8.85
C GLN A 91 -12.04 0.06 -9.36
N VAL A 92 -13.01 -0.12 -10.26
CA VAL A 92 -13.94 0.95 -10.68
C VAL A 92 -14.70 1.53 -9.49
N LEU A 93 -15.25 0.68 -8.62
CA LEU A 93 -16.00 1.14 -7.44
C LEU A 93 -15.10 1.85 -6.41
N ILE A 94 -13.83 1.46 -6.29
CA ILE A 94 -12.87 2.18 -5.43
C ILE A 94 -12.59 3.58 -6.00
N ALA A 95 -12.41 3.70 -7.31
CA ALA A 95 -12.25 5.00 -7.97
C ALA A 95 -13.48 5.90 -7.77
N LEU A 96 -14.67 5.36 -8.05
CA LEU A 96 -15.93 6.09 -7.85
C LEU A 96 -16.17 6.44 -6.38
N LYS A 97 -15.83 5.55 -5.44
CA LYS A 97 -15.93 5.84 -4.01
C LYS A 97 -15.10 7.06 -3.62
N GLU A 98 -13.88 7.17 -4.13
CA GLU A 98 -13.01 8.32 -3.86
C GLU A 98 -13.65 9.63 -4.36
N LEU A 99 -14.18 9.63 -5.59
CA LEU A 99 -14.93 10.77 -6.15
C LEU A 99 -16.16 11.11 -5.30
N HIS A 100 -16.99 10.12 -4.98
CA HIS A 100 -18.20 10.31 -4.18
C HIS A 100 -17.92 10.85 -2.78
N SER A 101 -16.79 10.45 -2.16
CA SER A 101 -16.39 10.97 -0.84
C SER A 101 -16.12 12.48 -0.84
N ARG A 102 -15.90 13.05 -2.02
CA ARG A 102 -15.67 14.47 -2.28
C ARG A 102 -16.91 15.16 -2.85
N ASN A 103 -18.05 14.45 -2.86
CA ASN A 103 -19.29 14.90 -3.47
C ASN A 103 -19.16 15.18 -4.98
N ILE A 104 -18.37 14.36 -5.67
CA ILE A 104 -18.14 14.44 -7.12
C ILE A 104 -18.71 13.17 -7.76
N ALA A 105 -19.59 13.33 -8.75
CA ALA A 105 -20.05 12.24 -9.60
C ALA A 105 -19.24 12.24 -10.90
N TYR A 106 -18.88 11.05 -11.39
CA TYR A 106 -18.07 10.84 -12.60
C TYR A 106 -18.88 11.03 -13.90
N ILE A 107 -20.15 10.60 -13.90
CA ILE A 107 -21.22 10.81 -14.88
C ILE A 107 -21.03 10.08 -16.21
N ASP A 108 -19.80 9.90 -16.71
CA ASP A 108 -19.53 9.32 -18.04
C ASP A 108 -18.87 7.93 -17.98
N LEU A 109 -19.37 7.05 -17.10
CA LEU A 109 -18.82 5.69 -16.94
C LEU A 109 -19.21 4.79 -18.12
N LYS A 110 -18.28 4.64 -19.06
CA LYS A 110 -18.41 3.81 -20.26
C LYS A 110 -17.13 3.03 -20.57
N PRO A 111 -17.18 1.93 -21.35
CA PRO A 111 -16.02 1.11 -21.67
C PRO A 111 -14.79 1.88 -22.21
N GLU A 112 -15.02 2.94 -22.97
CA GLU A 112 -13.97 3.78 -23.59
C GLU A 112 -13.20 4.60 -22.55
N ASN A 113 -13.83 4.96 -21.43
CA ASN A 113 -13.22 5.79 -20.39
C ASN A 113 -12.58 4.96 -19.24
N ILE A 114 -12.49 3.64 -19.42
CA ILE A 114 -11.88 2.73 -18.44
C ILE A 114 -10.73 2.01 -19.11
N MET A 115 -9.51 2.38 -18.75
CA MET A 115 -8.29 1.74 -19.25
C MET A 115 -7.87 0.57 -18.36
N LEU A 116 -7.33 -0.48 -18.98
CA LEU A 116 -6.66 -1.60 -18.33
C LEU A 116 -5.17 -1.56 -18.70
N THR A 117 -4.30 -1.45 -17.71
CA THR A 117 -2.84 -1.39 -17.93
C THR A 117 -2.32 -2.68 -18.57
N GLN A 118 -1.35 -2.60 -19.47
CA GLN A 118 -0.85 -3.73 -20.25
C GLN A 118 -0.35 -4.92 -19.40
N ILE A 119 0.36 -4.65 -18.29
CA ILE A 119 1.02 -5.70 -17.49
C ILE A 119 0.08 -6.30 -16.44
N SER A 120 -0.50 -5.47 -15.57
CA SER A 120 -1.30 -5.94 -14.43
C SER A 120 -2.81 -5.93 -14.69
N ASN A 121 -3.26 -5.43 -15.86
CA ASN A 121 -4.67 -5.16 -16.18
C ASN A 121 -5.39 -4.31 -15.12
N ASP A 122 -4.67 -3.47 -14.37
CA ASP A 122 -5.28 -2.59 -13.38
C ASP A 122 -6.09 -1.49 -14.07
N VAL A 123 -7.20 -1.12 -13.44
CA VAL A 123 -8.12 -0.09 -13.93
C VAL A 123 -7.50 1.30 -13.76
N LYS A 124 -7.68 2.14 -14.78
CA LYS A 124 -7.52 3.60 -14.73
C LYS A 124 -8.76 4.25 -15.33
N LEU A 125 -9.54 4.96 -14.51
CA LEU A 125 -10.57 5.86 -15.01
C LEU A 125 -9.88 7.08 -15.63
N ILE A 126 -10.24 7.38 -16.87
CA ILE A 126 -9.75 8.56 -17.61
C ILE A 126 -10.89 9.55 -17.84
N ASP A 127 -10.62 10.73 -18.39
CA ASP A 127 -11.63 11.72 -18.78
C ASP A 127 -12.61 12.13 -17.65
N LEU A 128 -12.14 12.99 -16.74
CA LEU A 128 -12.99 13.59 -15.70
C LEU A 128 -13.83 14.78 -16.21
N GLY A 129 -13.87 15.01 -17.52
CA GLY A 129 -14.62 16.13 -18.10
C GLY A 129 -16.13 16.04 -17.81
N GLY A 130 -16.66 14.81 -17.75
CA GLY A 130 -18.05 14.52 -17.41
C GLY A 130 -18.48 15.05 -16.04
N CYS A 131 -17.56 15.08 -15.07
CA CYS A 131 -17.82 15.55 -13.69
C CYS A 131 -18.27 17.02 -13.61
N PHE A 132 -17.97 17.84 -14.63
CA PHE A 132 -18.12 19.31 -14.56
C PHE A 132 -18.93 19.90 -15.71
N ALA A 133 -19.50 19.06 -16.57
CA ALA A 133 -20.31 19.52 -17.68
C ALA A 133 -21.68 20.02 -17.18
N ASP A 134 -22.10 21.24 -17.56
CA ASP A 134 -23.47 21.70 -17.23
C ASP A 134 -24.52 20.87 -17.98
N CYS A 135 -25.76 20.85 -17.47
CA CYS A 135 -26.86 20.06 -18.07
C CYS A 135 -27.09 20.37 -19.57
N ASN A 136 -26.78 21.60 -20.00
CA ASN A 136 -26.89 22.05 -21.40
C ASN A 136 -25.71 21.67 -22.31
N SER A 137 -24.60 21.09 -21.80
CA SER A 137 -23.51 20.56 -22.66
C SER A 137 -23.79 19.12 -23.07
N PHE A 138 -24.63 18.43 -22.32
CA PHE A 138 -25.03 17.07 -22.61
C PHE A 138 -26.20 16.98 -23.59
N THR A 139 -26.92 18.06 -23.92
CA THR A 139 -28.13 17.99 -24.76
C THR A 139 -27.86 17.85 -26.25
N ALA A 140 -26.63 18.08 -26.73
CA ALA A 140 -26.31 18.06 -28.16
C ALA A 140 -25.78 16.71 -28.70
N GLU A 141 -25.38 15.75 -27.84
CA GLU A 141 -24.76 14.48 -28.26
C GLU A 141 -25.33 13.24 -27.53
N ARG A 142 -26.60 13.26 -27.12
CA ARG A 142 -27.25 12.14 -26.41
C ARG A 142 -27.74 11.03 -27.35
N THR A 143 -26.78 10.23 -27.80
CA THR A 143 -26.97 8.80 -28.12
C THR A 143 -26.04 7.94 -27.26
N ASN A 144 -25.75 8.37 -26.04
CA ASN A 144 -24.92 7.59 -25.13
C ASN A 144 -25.78 6.51 -24.45
N GLU A 145 -25.66 5.28 -24.92
CA GLU A 145 -26.33 4.10 -24.35
C GLU A 145 -26.02 3.89 -22.86
N TYR A 146 -24.95 4.50 -22.33
CA TYR A 146 -24.54 4.38 -20.93
C TYR A 146 -25.20 5.42 -20.00
N ALA A 147 -25.96 6.39 -20.53
CA ALA A 147 -26.53 7.48 -19.74
C ALA A 147 -27.65 7.02 -18.80
N ALA A 148 -27.62 7.52 -17.56
CA ALA A 148 -28.70 7.30 -16.59
C ALA A 148 -29.98 8.08 -16.97
N PRO A 149 -31.18 7.54 -16.66
CA PRO A 149 -32.46 8.17 -16.99
C PRO A 149 -32.61 9.61 -16.52
N GLU A 150 -32.14 9.94 -15.32
CA GLU A 150 -32.22 11.29 -14.75
C GLU A 150 -31.39 12.32 -15.51
N LEU A 151 -30.32 11.90 -16.20
CA LEU A 151 -29.55 12.81 -17.02
C LEU A 151 -30.46 13.42 -18.10
N ASN A 152 -31.41 12.67 -18.65
CA ASN A 152 -32.29 13.13 -19.74
C ASN A 152 -33.32 14.18 -19.31
N LYS A 153 -33.46 14.44 -18.01
CA LYS A 153 -34.41 15.43 -17.46
C LYS A 153 -33.84 16.86 -17.39
N ASN A 154 -32.62 17.08 -17.91
CA ASN A 154 -31.94 18.40 -18.00
C ASN A 154 -31.75 19.15 -16.66
N SER A 155 -31.74 18.45 -15.51
CA SER A 155 -31.51 19.07 -14.20
C SER A 155 -30.26 18.49 -13.53
N MET A 156 -29.20 19.30 -13.41
CA MET A 156 -27.95 18.89 -12.74
C MET A 156 -28.13 18.70 -11.23
N SER A 157 -29.19 19.28 -10.65
CA SER A 157 -29.55 19.06 -9.23
C SER A 157 -29.99 17.64 -8.92
N GLU A 158 -30.29 16.82 -9.95
CA GLU A 158 -30.63 15.42 -9.78
C GLU A 158 -29.43 14.48 -9.95
N VAL A 159 -28.24 14.97 -10.30
CA VAL A 159 -27.05 14.15 -10.50
C VAL A 159 -26.31 13.94 -9.18
N ASP A 160 -26.12 12.67 -8.82
CA ASP A 160 -25.42 12.27 -7.61
C ASP A 160 -24.67 10.94 -7.83
N ALA A 161 -24.08 10.38 -6.77
CA ALA A 161 -23.39 9.10 -6.81
C ALA A 161 -24.23 7.94 -7.42
N ARG A 162 -25.57 8.01 -7.36
CA ARG A 162 -26.47 6.98 -7.90
C ARG A 162 -26.55 7.02 -9.43
N THR A 163 -26.16 8.14 -10.05
CA THR A 163 -25.97 8.25 -11.49
C THR A 163 -24.81 7.37 -11.94
N ASP A 164 -23.69 7.39 -11.21
CA ASP A 164 -22.54 6.50 -11.49
C ASP A 164 -22.87 5.03 -11.22
N ILE A 165 -23.69 4.75 -10.21
CA ILE A 165 -24.18 3.40 -9.94
C ILE A 165 -24.94 2.81 -11.13
N TYR A 166 -25.70 3.63 -11.85
CA TYR A 166 -26.35 3.19 -13.09
C TYR A 166 -25.33 2.84 -14.16
N GLY A 167 -24.31 3.69 -14.35
CA GLY A 167 -23.17 3.41 -15.22
C GLY A 167 -22.48 2.08 -14.92
N VAL A 168 -22.30 1.72 -13.64
CA VAL A 168 -21.76 0.41 -13.25
C VAL A 168 -22.67 -0.74 -13.69
N GLY A 169 -23.98 -0.56 -13.61
CA GLY A 169 -24.96 -1.50 -14.15
C GLY A 169 -24.84 -1.68 -15.66
N ARG A 170 -24.66 -0.58 -16.40
CA ARG A 170 -24.48 -0.58 -17.86
C ARG A 170 -23.17 -1.23 -18.28
N LEU A 171 -22.09 -1.00 -17.53
CA LEU A 171 -20.80 -1.68 -17.73
C LEU A 171 -20.93 -3.19 -17.54
N LEU A 172 -21.61 -3.63 -16.47
CA LEU A 172 -21.91 -5.04 -16.24
C LEU A 172 -22.75 -5.66 -17.35
N GLN A 173 -23.73 -4.92 -17.86
CA GLN A 173 -24.56 -5.33 -19.00
C GLN A 173 -23.74 -5.48 -20.27
N TYR A 174 -22.90 -4.49 -20.58
CA TYR A 174 -21.98 -4.52 -21.71
C TYR A 174 -21.06 -5.74 -21.66
N ILE A 175 -20.47 -6.03 -20.49
CA ILE A 175 -19.61 -7.22 -20.31
C ILE A 175 -20.41 -8.52 -20.51
N GLU A 176 -21.61 -8.63 -19.92
CA GLU A 176 -22.46 -9.82 -20.07
C GLU A 176 -22.78 -10.10 -21.55
N GLU A 177 -23.15 -9.05 -22.30
CA GLU A 177 -23.59 -9.16 -23.70
C GLU A 177 -22.41 -9.36 -24.67
N LYS A 178 -21.31 -8.60 -24.52
CA LYS A 178 -20.19 -8.62 -25.46
C LYS A 178 -19.20 -9.76 -25.22
N ALA A 179 -19.01 -10.17 -23.96
CA ALA A 179 -18.16 -11.32 -23.65
C ALA A 179 -18.89 -12.66 -23.76
N ASP A 180 -20.23 -12.64 -23.90
CA ASP A 180 -21.09 -13.83 -23.84
C ASP A 180 -20.84 -14.65 -22.55
N ILE A 181 -20.83 -13.97 -21.40
CA ILE A 181 -20.62 -14.59 -20.09
C ILE A 181 -21.94 -14.72 -19.33
N LYS A 182 -22.24 -15.91 -18.81
CA LYS A 182 -23.39 -16.08 -17.91
C LYS A 182 -23.08 -15.55 -16.52
N LEU A 183 -23.60 -14.36 -16.17
CA LEU A 183 -23.40 -13.81 -14.84
C LEU A 183 -24.04 -14.69 -13.74
N PRO A 184 -23.36 -14.91 -12.60
CA PRO A 184 -23.94 -15.62 -11.47
C PRO A 184 -25.12 -14.82 -10.88
N LYS A 185 -26.05 -15.53 -10.21
CA LYS A 185 -27.31 -14.95 -9.69
C LYS A 185 -27.12 -13.68 -8.86
N TYR A 186 -26.00 -13.55 -8.13
CA TYR A 186 -25.72 -12.36 -7.33
C TYR A 186 -25.29 -11.15 -8.17
N LEU A 187 -24.44 -11.33 -9.20
CA LEU A 187 -24.09 -10.23 -10.11
C LEU A 187 -25.30 -9.81 -10.94
N LYS A 188 -26.17 -10.75 -11.31
CA LYS A 188 -27.45 -10.41 -11.96
C LYS A 188 -28.33 -9.51 -11.09
N ARG A 189 -28.43 -9.80 -9.79
CA ARG A 189 -29.16 -8.93 -8.84
C ARG A 189 -28.51 -7.57 -8.66
N ILE A 190 -27.18 -7.51 -8.59
CA ILE A 190 -26.43 -6.25 -8.53
C ILE A 190 -26.72 -5.43 -9.78
N LYS A 191 -26.54 -6.02 -10.96
CA LYS A 191 -26.81 -5.40 -12.25
C LYS A 191 -28.23 -4.83 -12.32
N GLN A 192 -29.23 -5.65 -11.98
CA GLN A 192 -30.64 -5.22 -11.95
C GLN A 192 -30.90 -4.05 -11.00
N ARG A 193 -30.29 -4.04 -9.81
CA ARG A 193 -30.46 -2.94 -8.86
C ARG A 193 -29.74 -1.67 -9.30
N CYS A 194 -28.56 -1.80 -9.91
CA CYS A 194 -27.85 -0.67 -10.52
C CYS A 194 -28.66 -0.02 -11.65
N LEU A 195 -29.30 -0.84 -12.50
CA LEU A 195 -30.09 -0.42 -13.65
C LEU A 195 -31.53 -0.02 -13.30
N ASN A 196 -31.85 0.25 -12.03
CA ASN A 196 -33.21 0.65 -11.68
C ASN A 196 -33.52 2.06 -12.21
N GLU A 197 -34.65 2.21 -12.92
CA GLU A 197 -35.12 3.50 -13.44
C GLU A 197 -35.39 4.50 -12.30
N GLU A 198 -35.92 4.02 -11.17
CA GLU A 198 -36.13 4.81 -9.98
C GLU A 198 -34.80 4.98 -9.22
N LYS A 199 -34.20 6.18 -9.32
CA LYS A 199 -32.86 6.48 -8.79
C LYS A 199 -32.70 6.08 -7.31
N SER A 200 -33.70 6.35 -6.47
CA SER A 200 -33.75 6.00 -5.03
C SER A 200 -33.57 4.49 -4.74
N GLN A 201 -33.94 3.62 -5.68
CA GLN A 201 -33.86 2.16 -5.52
C GLN A 201 -32.47 1.60 -5.84
N ARG A 202 -31.61 2.39 -6.47
CA ARG A 202 -30.20 2.04 -6.72
C ARG A 202 -29.42 1.99 -5.41
N TYR A 203 -28.18 1.54 -5.47
CA TYR A 203 -27.25 1.73 -4.35
C TYR A 203 -27.00 3.23 -4.17
N GLU A 204 -26.95 3.69 -2.92
CA GLU A 204 -26.79 5.12 -2.61
C GLU A 204 -25.42 5.68 -2.99
N SER A 205 -24.40 4.83 -3.07
CA SER A 205 -23.04 5.19 -3.43
C SER A 205 -22.25 3.98 -3.93
N ALA A 206 -21.11 4.25 -4.57
CA ALA A 206 -20.13 3.21 -4.93
C ALA A 206 -19.66 2.40 -3.71
N ASP A 207 -19.59 3.02 -2.52
CA ASP A 207 -19.22 2.32 -1.30
C ASP A 207 -20.27 1.28 -0.90
N ALA A 208 -21.56 1.64 -0.90
CA ALA A 208 -22.66 0.73 -0.59
C ALA A 208 -22.75 -0.44 -1.58
N LEU A 209 -22.48 -0.19 -2.86
CA LEU A 209 -22.40 -1.22 -3.89
C LEU A 209 -21.15 -2.10 -3.70
N LEU A 210 -19.98 -1.53 -3.45
CA LEU A 210 -18.75 -2.26 -3.18
C LEU A 210 -18.92 -3.19 -1.97
N ASP A 211 -19.56 -2.69 -0.92
CA ASP A 211 -19.96 -3.46 0.25
C ASP A 211 -20.84 -4.65 -0.13
N THR A 212 -21.84 -4.44 -0.98
CA THR A 212 -22.75 -5.52 -1.41
C THR A 212 -22.03 -6.55 -2.29
N LEU A 213 -21.20 -6.09 -3.22
CA LEU A 213 -20.35 -6.93 -4.06
C LEU A 213 -19.41 -7.80 -3.20
N ASN A 214 -18.95 -7.25 -2.07
CA ASN A 214 -18.15 -7.99 -1.11
C ASN A 214 -19.02 -8.94 -0.27
N ARG A 215 -20.10 -8.48 0.37
CA ARG A 215 -20.90 -9.18 1.41
C ARG A 215 -21.30 -10.63 1.09
N ARG A 216 -21.53 -11.03 -0.17
CA ARG A 216 -21.96 -12.41 -0.47
C ARG A 216 -20.89 -13.50 -0.41
N ARG A 217 -19.63 -13.15 -0.11
CA ARG A 217 -18.67 -14.14 0.43
C ARG A 217 -18.99 -14.59 1.87
N ARG A 218 -19.97 -13.98 2.56
CA ARG A 218 -20.42 -14.39 3.90
C ARG A 218 -21.60 -15.38 3.92
N ILE A 219 -22.22 -15.73 2.79
CA ILE A 219 -23.43 -16.58 2.74
C ILE A 219 -23.18 -17.84 1.90
N THR A 220 -22.22 -18.65 2.34
CA THR A 220 -22.18 -20.12 2.20
C THR A 220 -21.23 -20.68 3.26
N ILE A 221 -21.52 -20.42 4.53
CA ILE A 221 -20.94 -21.16 5.66
C ILE A 221 -22.13 -21.74 6.42
N SER A 222 -22.33 -23.04 6.25
CA SER A 222 -23.37 -23.81 6.94
C SER A 222 -23.33 -23.56 8.44
N THR A 223 -24.50 -23.29 9.03
CA THR A 223 -25.00 -23.53 10.41
C THR A 223 -24.04 -23.56 11.62
N ALA A 224 -22.81 -24.04 11.52
CA ALA A 224 -21.79 -23.99 12.58
C ALA A 224 -21.27 -22.57 12.88
N GLY A 225 -21.27 -21.67 11.88
CA GLY A 225 -20.77 -20.28 12.06
C GLY A 225 -21.69 -19.36 12.88
N CYS A 226 -22.98 -19.70 13.01
CA CYS A 226 -23.97 -18.84 13.67
C CYS A 226 -23.85 -18.82 15.20
N MET A 227 -23.28 -19.85 15.84
CA MET A 227 -23.12 -19.85 17.30
C MET A 227 -22.05 -18.86 17.79
N LEU A 228 -21.04 -18.56 16.95
CA LEU A 228 -19.95 -17.62 17.32
C LEU A 228 -20.36 -16.15 17.20
N LEU A 229 -21.33 -15.83 16.34
CA LEU A 229 -21.83 -14.47 16.13
C LEU A 229 -22.68 -13.95 17.29
N ILE A 230 -23.37 -14.84 18.02
CA ILE A 230 -24.16 -14.46 19.19
C ILE A 230 -23.24 -14.07 20.37
N LEU A 231 -22.05 -14.68 20.49
CA LEU A 231 -21.08 -14.29 21.52
C LEU A 231 -20.43 -12.93 21.26
N ALA A 232 -20.20 -12.57 19.98
CA ALA A 232 -19.57 -11.30 19.62
C ALA A 232 -20.50 -10.09 19.81
N CYS A 233 -21.81 -10.26 19.69
CA CYS A 233 -22.77 -9.18 19.97
C CYS A 233 -22.93 -8.86 21.47
N VAL A 234 -22.58 -9.79 22.36
CA VAL A 234 -22.71 -9.61 23.82
C VAL A 234 -21.53 -8.83 24.42
N LEU A 235 -20.39 -8.72 23.72
CA LEU A 235 -19.17 -8.16 24.32
C LEU A 235 -18.75 -6.77 23.83
N GLY A 236 -19.50 -6.15 22.91
CA GLY A 236 -19.19 -4.80 22.40
C GLY A 236 -17.81 -4.72 21.72
N TRP A 237 -17.38 -3.50 21.38
CA TRP A 237 -16.10 -3.10 20.79
C TRP A 237 -16.18 -2.66 19.32
N GLN A 238 -15.94 -1.35 19.18
CA GLN A 238 -15.96 -0.53 17.97
C GLN A 238 -14.61 -0.56 17.23
N GLU A 239 -14.66 -0.05 16.00
CA GLU A 239 -13.58 0.30 15.05
C GLU A 239 -12.99 -0.86 14.21
N TYR A 240 -13.64 -1.10 13.06
CA TYR A 240 -13.24 -2.08 12.04
C TYR A 240 -12.94 -1.38 10.71
N SER A 241 -11.68 -1.04 10.46
CA SER A 241 -11.21 -0.66 9.13
C SER A 241 -10.75 -1.91 8.36
N GLN A 242 -11.29 -2.09 7.16
CA GLN A 242 -10.86 -2.99 6.07
C GLN A 242 -10.57 -4.47 6.44
N THR A 243 -11.54 -5.33 6.20
CA THR A 243 -11.49 -6.75 6.59
C THR A 243 -10.38 -7.56 5.88
N GLU A 244 -9.31 -7.79 6.63
CA GLU A 244 -8.21 -8.76 6.49
C GLU A 244 -8.62 -10.13 5.89
N HIS A 245 -9.86 -10.56 6.12
CA HIS A 245 -10.46 -11.75 5.54
C HIS A 245 -10.48 -11.75 3.99
N TYR A 246 -10.67 -10.60 3.34
CA TYR A 246 -10.67 -10.50 1.87
C TYR A 246 -9.26 -10.59 1.27
N ARG A 247 -8.25 -9.99 1.91
CA ARG A 247 -6.84 -10.11 1.49
C ARG A 247 -6.36 -11.56 1.63
N ARG A 248 -6.64 -12.20 2.77
CA ARG A 248 -6.34 -13.62 3.00
C ARG A 248 -6.99 -14.50 1.93
N THR A 249 -8.29 -14.33 1.67
CA THR A 249 -8.98 -15.12 0.63
C THR A 249 -8.44 -14.82 -0.79
N ALA A 250 -7.90 -13.63 -1.07
CA ALA A 250 -7.32 -13.30 -2.37
C ALA A 250 -5.89 -13.87 -2.54
N LEU A 251 -5.05 -13.87 -1.50
CA LEU A 251 -3.74 -14.56 -1.51
C LEU A 251 -3.91 -16.09 -1.60
N LEU A 252 -4.88 -16.64 -0.87
CA LEU A 252 -5.21 -18.08 -0.87
C LEU A 252 -5.73 -18.60 -2.22
N LEU A 253 -6.24 -17.73 -3.09
CA LEU A 253 -6.74 -18.08 -4.43
C LEU A 253 -5.67 -17.99 -5.52
N LYS A 254 -4.49 -17.43 -5.22
CA LYS A 254 -3.34 -17.33 -6.13
C LYS A 254 -2.27 -18.38 -5.88
N SER A 255 -2.38 -19.17 -4.81
CA SER A 255 -1.39 -20.19 -4.49
C SER A 255 -1.47 -21.35 -5.48
N ASP A 256 -0.32 -21.74 -6.03
CA ASP A 256 -0.17 -22.97 -6.80
C ASP A 256 -0.29 -24.23 -5.94
N ALA A 257 0.00 -24.14 -4.63
CA ALA A 257 -0.10 -25.29 -3.74
C ALA A 257 -0.31 -24.95 -2.26
N LEU A 258 -0.84 -25.94 -1.54
CA LEU A 258 -0.93 -25.98 -0.08
C LEU A 258 -0.12 -27.19 0.42
N ILE A 259 1.04 -26.95 1.02
CA ILE A 259 1.91 -27.99 1.56
C ILE A 259 2.07 -27.73 3.05
N GLU A 260 1.75 -28.74 3.87
CA GLU A 260 1.88 -28.66 5.33
C GLU A 260 1.20 -27.43 5.97
N GLY A 261 0.11 -26.95 5.38
CA GLY A 261 -0.60 -25.78 5.88
C GLY A 261 0.03 -24.44 5.47
N ILE A 262 0.97 -24.42 4.54
CA ILE A 262 1.55 -23.21 3.94
C ILE A 262 1.18 -23.15 2.46
N TYR A 263 0.77 -21.97 2.03
CA TYR A 263 0.40 -21.71 0.64
C TYR A 263 1.59 -21.12 -0.11
N TYR A 264 1.86 -21.67 -1.29
CA TYR A 264 3.00 -21.30 -2.14
C TYR A 264 2.54 -20.83 -3.51
N GLU A 265 3.26 -19.88 -4.10
CA GLU A 265 3.09 -19.41 -5.48
C GLU A 265 4.45 -19.43 -6.19
N LYS A 266 4.50 -20.01 -7.39
CA LYS A 266 5.71 -20.03 -8.23
C LYS A 266 5.92 -18.65 -8.87
N PHE A 267 7.17 -18.26 -9.05
CA PHE A 267 7.45 -17.11 -9.90
C PHE A 267 7.22 -17.45 -11.37
N ALA A 268 6.79 -16.47 -12.16
CA ALA A 268 6.67 -16.63 -13.60
C ALA A 268 8.05 -16.70 -14.25
N GLY A 269 8.23 -17.62 -15.20
CA GLY A 269 9.51 -17.88 -15.89
C GLY A 269 10.06 -19.29 -15.62
N ASP A 270 11.24 -19.59 -16.16
CA ASP A 270 11.89 -20.90 -16.02
C ASP A 270 12.68 -21.07 -14.70
N SER A 271 12.74 -20.04 -13.86
CA SER A 271 13.40 -20.11 -12.56
C SER A 271 12.60 -21.00 -11.61
N ALA A 272 13.21 -22.09 -11.15
CA ALA A 272 12.63 -23.05 -10.22
C ALA A 272 12.55 -22.48 -8.78
N ILE A 273 11.85 -21.36 -8.61
CA ILE A 273 11.71 -20.63 -7.35
C ILE A 273 10.24 -20.32 -7.04
N CYS A 274 9.92 -20.17 -5.76
CA CYS A 274 8.58 -19.85 -5.29
C CYS A 274 8.58 -18.99 -4.03
N ARG A 275 7.42 -18.42 -3.71
CA ARG A 275 7.17 -17.59 -2.52
C ARG A 275 6.04 -18.12 -1.66
N VAL A 276 6.11 -17.83 -0.37
CA VAL A 276 5.03 -18.09 0.59
C VAL A 276 3.96 -17.01 0.46
N MET A 277 2.71 -17.43 0.29
CA MET A 277 1.53 -16.57 0.07
C MET A 277 0.47 -16.69 1.17
N GLY A 278 0.57 -17.67 2.05
CA GLY A 278 -0.46 -17.82 3.07
C GLY A 278 -0.19 -18.99 3.99
N TRP A 279 -1.09 -19.18 4.94
CA TRP A 279 -1.00 -20.28 5.90
C TRP A 279 -2.36 -20.64 6.50
N LYS A 280 -2.49 -21.90 6.94
CA LYS A 280 -3.69 -22.53 7.48
C LYS A 280 -3.52 -22.89 8.97
N ASP A 281 -3.44 -21.85 9.80
CA ASP A 281 -3.61 -21.85 11.26
C ASP A 281 -2.86 -22.95 12.07
N LYS A 282 -1.54 -23.13 11.87
CA LYS A 282 -0.65 -24.00 12.69
C LYS A 282 0.24 -23.25 13.68
N ILE A 283 0.25 -23.60 14.96
CA ILE A 283 1.01 -22.90 16.03
C ILE A 283 2.51 -22.65 15.72
N ASN A 284 3.18 -23.59 15.04
CA ASN A 284 4.58 -23.47 14.63
C ASN A 284 4.69 -23.34 13.10
N LEU A 285 5.39 -22.30 12.64
CA LEU A 285 5.63 -22.07 11.23
C LEU A 285 6.96 -22.71 10.82
N TYR A 286 6.90 -23.74 9.96
CA TYR A 286 8.07 -24.38 9.36
C TYR A 286 7.99 -24.24 7.84
N ILE A 287 8.78 -23.33 7.27
CA ILE A 287 8.84 -23.12 5.82
C ILE A 287 10.05 -23.89 5.27
N ARG A 288 9.80 -24.87 4.39
CA ARG A 288 10.85 -25.70 3.76
C ARG A 288 11.75 -24.90 2.83
N ASP A 289 13.02 -25.30 2.73
CA ASP A 289 13.98 -24.79 1.73
C ASP A 289 13.47 -25.00 0.30
N LYS A 290 12.87 -26.17 0.07
CA LYS A 290 12.36 -26.57 -1.23
C LYS A 290 11.02 -27.27 -1.11
N ILE A 291 10.20 -27.13 -2.13
CA ILE A 291 8.91 -27.82 -2.29
C ILE A 291 8.87 -28.54 -3.64
N ILE A 292 8.03 -29.56 -3.77
CA ILE A 292 7.81 -30.28 -5.03
C ILE A 292 6.39 -29.97 -5.51
N LEU A 293 6.27 -29.46 -6.72
CA LEU A 293 5.01 -29.14 -7.40
C LEU A 293 5.00 -29.79 -8.79
N ASN A 294 4.05 -30.69 -9.06
CA ASN A 294 3.95 -31.42 -10.34
C ASN A 294 5.29 -32.04 -10.77
N ASP A 295 5.92 -32.79 -9.86
CA ASP A 295 7.21 -33.47 -10.05
C ASP A 295 8.43 -32.57 -10.34
N LYS A 296 8.26 -31.24 -10.22
CA LYS A 296 9.35 -30.26 -10.30
C LYS A 296 9.65 -29.67 -8.92
N GLU A 297 10.94 -29.58 -8.60
CA GLU A 297 11.42 -28.95 -7.37
C GLU A 297 11.44 -27.42 -7.52
N TYR A 298 10.99 -26.70 -6.48
CA TYR A 298 11.02 -25.25 -6.39
C TYR A 298 11.70 -24.82 -5.08
N VAL A 299 12.62 -23.88 -5.18
CA VAL A 299 13.33 -23.29 -4.04
C VAL A 299 12.51 -22.14 -3.45
N VAL A 300 12.30 -22.12 -2.13
CA VAL A 300 11.53 -21.06 -1.47
C VAL A 300 12.44 -19.88 -1.18
N THR A 301 12.22 -18.76 -1.88
CA THR A 301 13.10 -17.58 -1.81
C THR A 301 12.44 -16.36 -1.19
N GLU A 302 11.11 -16.31 -1.09
CA GLU A 302 10.43 -15.13 -0.55
C GLU A 302 9.23 -15.48 0.35
N ILE A 303 8.96 -14.60 1.32
CA ILE A 303 7.67 -14.52 2.02
C ILE A 303 6.97 -13.26 1.53
N ALA A 304 5.75 -13.38 1.03
CA ALA A 304 5.01 -12.24 0.50
C ALA A 304 4.48 -11.30 1.60
N ASP A 305 3.96 -10.16 1.15
CA ASP A 305 3.37 -9.15 2.03
C ASP A 305 2.18 -9.68 2.82
N LYS A 306 2.10 -9.29 4.10
CA LYS A 306 0.94 -9.55 4.99
C LYS A 306 0.55 -11.02 5.18
N VAL A 307 1.40 -11.96 4.79
CA VAL A 307 1.10 -13.40 4.82
C VAL A 307 0.67 -13.88 6.20
N PHE A 308 1.34 -13.40 7.25
CA PHE A 308 1.07 -13.71 8.66
C PHE A 308 0.60 -12.49 9.44
N TYR A 309 -0.04 -11.51 8.80
CA TYR A 309 -0.52 -10.30 9.46
C TYR A 309 -1.48 -10.60 10.64
N LYS A 310 -1.16 -10.08 11.82
CA LYS A 310 -1.86 -10.20 13.11
C LYS A 310 -2.18 -11.64 13.48
N ARG A 311 -1.19 -12.54 13.38
CA ARG A 311 -1.34 -13.95 13.75
C ARG A 311 -0.79 -14.22 15.14
N ASP A 312 -1.66 -14.08 16.12
CA ASP A 312 -1.36 -14.25 17.56
C ASP A 312 -1.25 -15.72 18.00
N ASN A 313 -1.18 -16.67 17.07
CA ASN A 313 -0.96 -18.09 17.37
C ASN A 313 0.39 -18.60 16.88
N ILE A 314 1.17 -17.81 16.13
CA ILE A 314 2.53 -18.20 15.72
C ILE A 314 3.48 -17.88 16.87
N GLU A 315 4.09 -18.90 17.46
CA GLU A 315 5.04 -18.72 18.57
C GLU A 315 6.50 -18.77 18.12
N SER A 316 6.77 -19.58 17.09
CA SER A 316 8.08 -19.74 16.46
C SER A 316 7.95 -19.83 14.94
N ALA A 317 8.98 -19.34 14.24
CA ALA A 317 9.11 -19.42 12.79
C ALA A 317 10.50 -19.93 12.40
N PHE A 318 10.53 -21.02 11.63
CA PHE A 318 11.73 -21.58 11.02
C PHE A 318 11.72 -21.23 9.54
N PHE A 319 12.75 -20.49 9.12
CA PHE A 319 12.88 -19.99 7.76
C PHE A 319 13.83 -20.83 6.91
N PRO A 320 13.59 -20.89 5.58
CA PRO A 320 14.47 -21.61 4.70
C PRO A 320 15.80 -20.87 4.49
N LYS A 321 16.91 -21.60 4.42
CA LYS A 321 18.25 -21.07 4.09
C LYS A 321 18.30 -20.37 2.73
N SER A 322 17.39 -20.73 1.83
CA SER A 322 17.24 -20.09 0.52
C SER A 322 16.46 -18.77 0.55
N LEU A 323 15.91 -18.35 1.70
CA LEU A 323 15.14 -17.11 1.80
C LEU A 323 16.03 -15.90 1.45
N ARG A 324 15.50 -15.00 0.61
CA ARG A 324 16.13 -13.75 0.18
C ARG A 324 15.33 -12.53 0.61
N LYS A 325 14.01 -12.66 0.75
CA LYS A 325 13.11 -11.55 1.06
C LYS A 325 12.00 -11.92 2.04
N ILE A 326 11.72 -11.02 2.96
CA ILE A 326 10.49 -10.99 3.77
C ILE A 326 9.67 -9.76 3.38
N GLY A 327 8.45 -9.96 2.93
CA GLY A 327 7.57 -8.92 2.41
C GLY A 327 7.05 -7.95 3.47
N ALA A 328 6.43 -6.87 2.99
CA ALA A 328 5.88 -5.80 3.82
C ALA A 328 4.79 -6.34 4.76
N GLN A 329 4.90 -6.02 6.05
CA GLN A 329 3.97 -6.39 7.09
C GLN A 329 3.74 -7.91 7.21
N ALA A 330 4.68 -8.74 6.72
CA ALA A 330 4.53 -10.19 6.67
C ALA A 330 4.17 -10.81 8.03
N PHE A 331 4.80 -10.36 9.12
CA PHE A 331 4.55 -10.80 10.51
C PHE A 331 4.03 -9.67 11.40
N TYR A 332 3.53 -8.57 10.83
CA TYR A 332 3.02 -7.44 11.61
C TYR A 332 2.00 -7.93 12.63
N GLY A 333 2.15 -7.58 13.90
CA GLY A 333 1.19 -7.89 14.95
C GLY A 333 1.15 -9.37 15.35
N CYS A 334 2.15 -10.20 15.00
CA CYS A 334 2.27 -11.56 15.54
C CYS A 334 2.78 -11.50 16.99
N LYS A 335 1.90 -11.17 17.95
CA LYS A 335 2.30 -10.84 19.33
C LYS A 335 2.86 -12.01 20.13
N LYS A 336 2.65 -13.25 19.68
CA LYS A 336 3.20 -14.45 20.31
C LYS A 336 4.51 -14.94 19.69
N LEU A 337 4.94 -14.39 18.56
CA LEU A 337 6.20 -14.77 17.91
C LEU A 337 7.36 -14.28 18.78
N LYS A 338 8.02 -15.18 19.51
CA LYS A 338 9.00 -14.83 20.55
C LYS A 338 10.44 -14.78 20.05
N THR A 339 10.81 -15.74 19.21
CA THR A 339 12.18 -15.92 18.72
C THR A 339 12.17 -16.04 17.21
N VAL A 340 13.08 -15.33 16.56
CA VAL A 340 13.25 -15.38 15.12
C VAL A 340 14.73 -15.51 14.78
N THR A 341 15.10 -16.58 14.07
CA THR A 341 16.43 -16.73 13.46
C THR A 341 16.28 -16.50 11.97
N LEU A 342 16.78 -15.36 11.48
CA LEU A 342 16.78 -15.06 10.06
C LEU A 342 17.92 -15.80 9.36
N PRO A 343 17.68 -16.40 8.18
CA PRO A 343 18.68 -17.23 7.51
C PRO A 343 19.75 -16.38 6.83
N GLU A 344 21.00 -16.87 6.84
CA GLU A 344 22.08 -16.29 6.03
C GLU A 344 21.71 -16.27 4.54
N GLY A 345 22.05 -15.17 3.87
CA GLY A 345 21.65 -14.89 2.50
C GLY A 345 20.34 -14.11 2.37
N LEU A 346 19.59 -13.88 3.46
CA LEU A 346 18.46 -12.93 3.46
C LEU A 346 18.99 -11.50 3.22
N THR A 347 18.50 -10.84 2.16
CA THR A 347 18.98 -9.52 1.74
C THR A 347 17.97 -8.41 1.94
N GLU A 348 16.67 -8.73 2.06
CA GLU A 348 15.60 -7.72 2.10
C GLU A 348 14.57 -7.97 3.22
N LEU A 349 14.37 -6.94 4.05
CA LEU A 349 13.28 -6.83 5.03
C LEU A 349 12.29 -5.75 4.59
N GLY A 350 11.06 -6.16 4.29
CA GLY A 350 9.99 -5.28 3.83
C GLY A 350 9.46 -4.37 4.94
N PHE A 351 8.78 -3.29 4.53
CA PHE A 351 8.16 -2.31 5.41
C PHE A 351 7.36 -2.96 6.55
N ALA A 352 7.70 -2.63 7.80
CA ALA A 352 7.03 -3.07 9.00
C ALA A 352 6.84 -4.60 9.11
N CYS A 353 7.76 -5.39 8.54
CA CYS A 353 7.62 -6.84 8.44
C CYS A 353 7.48 -7.56 9.78
N PHE A 354 8.12 -7.09 10.86
CA PHE A 354 8.00 -7.62 12.23
C PHE A 354 7.45 -6.59 13.24
N LYS A 355 6.78 -5.53 12.76
CA LYS A 355 6.20 -4.50 13.64
C LYS A 355 5.16 -5.11 14.60
N GLU A 356 5.11 -4.66 15.85
CA GLU A 356 4.16 -5.15 16.89
C GLU A 356 4.23 -6.67 17.16
N THR A 357 5.40 -7.29 16.99
CA THR A 357 5.59 -8.71 17.32
C THR A 357 6.01 -8.93 18.77
N GLY A 358 5.90 -10.18 19.22
CA GLY A 358 6.34 -10.60 20.56
C GLY A 358 7.83 -10.85 20.69
N ILE A 359 8.63 -10.49 19.68
CA ILE A 359 10.03 -10.87 19.56
C ILE A 359 10.79 -10.31 20.75
N HIS A 360 11.54 -11.17 21.45
CA HIS A 360 12.43 -10.76 22.53
C HIS A 360 13.92 -10.87 22.16
N ASN A 361 14.24 -11.73 21.18
CA ASN A 361 15.57 -11.91 20.60
C ASN A 361 15.43 -12.23 19.11
N VAL A 362 16.25 -11.58 18.29
CA VAL A 362 16.35 -11.80 16.84
C VAL A 362 17.82 -11.89 16.44
N SER A 363 18.17 -12.94 15.69
CA SER A 363 19.47 -13.04 15.03
C SER A 363 19.32 -12.54 13.59
N LEU A 364 20.02 -11.46 13.28
CA LEU A 364 20.04 -10.86 11.94
C LEU A 364 21.20 -11.46 11.11
N PRO A 365 21.02 -11.70 9.80
CA PRO A 365 22.05 -12.30 8.97
C PRO A 365 23.03 -11.24 8.42
N SER A 366 24.27 -11.66 8.19
CA SER A 366 25.36 -10.79 7.68
C SER A 366 25.13 -10.26 6.26
N SER A 367 24.19 -10.84 5.52
CA SER A 367 23.84 -10.45 4.15
C SER A 367 22.94 -9.21 4.05
N LEU A 368 22.45 -8.66 5.16
CA LEU A 368 21.62 -7.45 5.15
C LEU A 368 22.46 -6.20 4.83
N LYS A 369 21.89 -5.31 4.01
CA LYS A 369 22.45 -3.98 3.72
C LYS A 369 21.80 -2.86 4.51
N SER A 370 20.56 -3.04 4.93
CA SER A 370 19.82 -2.08 5.74
C SER A 370 18.81 -2.79 6.64
N ILE A 371 18.39 -2.11 7.70
CA ILE A 371 17.20 -2.50 8.47
C ILE A 371 16.02 -1.65 7.98
N GLY A 372 15.07 -2.29 7.31
CA GLY A 372 13.98 -1.63 6.60
C GLY A 372 13.02 -0.84 7.51
N HIS A 373 12.29 0.10 6.90
CA HIS A 373 11.38 1.03 7.57
C HIS A 373 10.41 0.30 8.52
N ALA A 374 10.45 0.67 9.80
CA ALA A 374 9.62 0.15 10.88
C ALA A 374 9.69 -1.37 11.08
N SER A 375 10.73 -2.05 10.55
CA SER A 375 10.80 -3.52 10.52
C SER A 375 10.56 -4.15 11.89
N PHE A 376 11.11 -3.55 12.96
CA PHE A 376 10.98 -4.03 14.34
C PHE A 376 10.29 -3.01 15.26
N ALA A 377 9.55 -2.04 14.70
CA ALA A 377 8.82 -1.06 15.51
C ALA A 377 7.81 -1.75 16.44
N ALA A 378 7.62 -1.22 17.65
CA ALA A 378 6.73 -1.74 18.68
C ALA A 378 6.96 -3.22 19.04
N CYS A 379 8.18 -3.75 18.85
CA CYS A 379 8.58 -5.03 19.45
C CYS A 379 8.83 -4.82 20.95
N HIS A 380 7.76 -4.66 21.73
CA HIS A 380 7.84 -4.26 23.14
C HIS A 380 8.61 -5.23 24.04
N ASN A 381 8.88 -6.46 23.59
CA ASN A 381 9.66 -7.45 24.32
C ASN A 381 11.13 -7.54 23.91
N LEU A 382 11.55 -6.86 22.83
CA LEU A 382 12.93 -6.88 22.37
C LEU A 382 13.81 -6.21 23.43
N THR A 383 14.84 -6.93 23.87
CA THR A 383 15.74 -6.49 24.96
C THR A 383 17.12 -6.10 24.46
N GLU A 384 17.62 -6.84 23.49
CA GLU A 384 18.91 -6.63 22.87
C GLU A 384 18.79 -6.78 21.35
N ILE A 385 19.63 -6.07 20.61
CA ILE A 385 19.82 -6.33 19.20
C ILE A 385 21.27 -6.08 18.76
N GLU A 386 21.80 -7.04 18.01
CA GLU A 386 23.08 -6.92 17.34
C GLU A 386 22.84 -6.72 15.84
N ILE A 387 23.19 -5.52 15.36
CA ILE A 387 23.09 -5.18 13.94
C ILE A 387 24.37 -5.67 13.25
N PRO A 388 24.27 -6.54 12.23
CA PRO A 388 25.44 -7.22 11.67
C PRO A 388 26.32 -6.30 10.84
N GLU A 389 27.62 -6.63 10.78
CA GLU A 389 28.55 -5.98 9.86
C GLU A 389 28.09 -6.09 8.41
N GLY A 390 28.23 -5.01 7.66
CA GLY A 390 27.72 -4.88 6.29
C GLY A 390 26.42 -4.08 6.18
N VAL A 391 25.69 -3.88 7.28
CA VAL A 391 24.56 -2.95 7.34
C VAL A 391 25.05 -1.51 7.30
N GLU A 392 24.53 -0.75 6.33
CA GLU A 392 24.96 0.62 6.01
C GLU A 392 23.95 1.67 6.48
N SER A 393 22.67 1.32 6.63
CA SER A 393 21.61 2.23 7.09
C SER A 393 20.58 1.57 8.03
N LEU A 394 20.07 2.37 8.97
CA LEU A 394 18.84 2.09 9.72
C LEU A 394 17.73 3.03 9.21
N GLU A 395 16.65 2.46 8.68
CA GLU A 395 15.56 3.22 8.05
C GLU A 395 14.54 3.77 9.07
N LEU A 396 13.61 4.62 8.59
CA LEU A 396 12.60 5.32 9.42
C LEU A 396 11.95 4.37 10.44
N ASP A 397 11.92 4.79 11.71
CA ASP A 397 11.24 4.10 12.82
C ASP A 397 11.64 2.61 13.03
N ALA A 398 12.78 2.15 12.51
CA ALA A 398 13.14 0.72 12.48
C ALA A 398 12.97 -0.02 13.82
N PHE A 399 13.25 0.65 14.95
CA PHE A 399 13.11 0.14 16.33
C PHE A 399 12.26 1.03 17.23
N ALA A 400 11.41 1.90 16.67
CA ALA A 400 10.56 2.79 17.46
C ALA A 400 9.67 1.98 18.43
N CYS A 401 9.36 2.48 19.62
CA CYS A 401 8.53 1.86 20.66
C CYS A 401 9.03 0.49 21.17
N CYS A 402 10.32 0.17 21.04
CA CYS A 402 10.89 -1.03 21.65
C CYS A 402 11.12 -0.80 23.15
N HIS A 403 10.05 -0.86 23.94
CA HIS A 403 10.04 -0.37 25.33
C HIS A 403 11.03 -1.07 26.28
N LYS A 404 11.43 -2.32 25.97
CA LYS A 404 12.39 -3.09 26.78
C LYS A 404 13.80 -3.12 26.21
N LEU A 405 14.06 -2.43 25.09
CA LEU A 405 15.36 -2.43 24.44
C LEU A 405 16.37 -1.70 25.32
N THR A 406 17.36 -2.43 25.83
CA THR A 406 18.41 -1.93 26.72
C THR A 406 19.78 -1.95 26.05
N ASP A 407 20.03 -2.90 25.15
CA ASP A 407 21.33 -3.06 24.48
C ASP A 407 21.18 -3.03 22.95
N VAL A 408 21.97 -2.20 22.29
CA VAL A 408 21.99 -2.04 20.83
C VAL A 408 23.44 -1.98 20.37
N LYS A 409 23.88 -3.00 19.62
CA LYS A 409 25.19 -3.01 18.99
C LYS A 409 25.07 -2.61 17.53
N LEU A 410 25.67 -1.46 17.19
CA LEU A 410 25.72 -0.92 15.84
C LEU A 410 27.05 -1.31 15.16
N PRO A 411 27.06 -1.70 13.87
CA PRO A 411 28.26 -2.18 13.18
C PRO A 411 29.14 -1.02 12.74
N ALA A 412 30.44 -1.28 12.55
CA ALA A 412 31.39 -0.30 12.05
C ALA A 412 31.08 0.15 10.61
N SER A 413 30.32 -0.64 9.84
CA SER A 413 29.83 -0.29 8.51
C SER A 413 28.72 0.77 8.48
N LEU A 414 28.07 1.06 9.62
CA LEU A 414 26.89 1.93 9.64
C LEU A 414 27.24 3.38 9.25
N SER A 415 26.49 3.93 8.30
CA SER A 415 26.72 5.27 7.74
C SER A 415 25.60 6.27 8.07
N SER A 416 24.39 5.79 8.34
CA SER A 416 23.22 6.63 8.63
C SER A 416 22.23 5.99 9.61
N ILE A 417 21.65 6.83 10.48
CA ILE A 417 20.53 6.50 11.37
C ILE A 417 19.38 7.43 10.97
N SER A 418 18.27 6.89 10.48
CA SER A 418 17.13 7.69 10.01
C SER A 418 16.30 8.30 11.15
N ARG A 419 15.30 9.10 10.78
CA ARG A 419 14.35 9.71 11.71
C ARG A 419 13.63 8.62 12.53
N GLY A 420 13.50 8.87 13.83
CA GLY A 420 12.70 8.07 14.75
C GLY A 420 13.17 6.63 15.01
N VAL A 421 14.37 6.23 14.57
CA VAL A 421 14.84 4.83 14.65
C VAL A 421 14.66 4.22 16.05
N PHE A 422 14.97 4.95 17.13
CA PHE A 422 14.75 4.53 18.52
C PHE A 422 13.74 5.43 19.26
N TRP A 423 12.78 6.02 18.53
CA TRP A 423 11.72 6.83 19.15
C TRP A 423 10.98 6.02 20.22
N ASP A 424 10.79 6.59 21.41
CA ASP A 424 10.10 5.95 22.54
C ASP A 424 10.69 4.58 22.92
N CYS A 425 12.01 4.52 23.08
CA CYS A 425 12.72 3.39 23.69
C CYS A 425 13.15 3.74 25.13
N PRO A 426 12.22 3.80 26.11
CA PRO A 426 12.48 4.30 27.46
C PRO A 426 13.47 3.47 28.27
N SER A 427 13.76 2.22 27.89
CA SER A 427 14.71 1.37 28.61
C SER A 427 16.17 1.51 28.14
N LEU A 428 16.42 2.20 27.02
CA LEU A 428 17.79 2.36 26.50
C LEU A 428 18.57 3.30 27.43
N GLU A 429 19.67 2.81 28.01
CA GLU A 429 20.47 3.57 29.00
C GLU A 429 21.71 4.21 28.38
N GLU A 430 22.30 3.54 27.41
CA GLU A 430 23.44 4.02 26.65
C GLU A 430 23.42 3.51 25.20
N ILE A 431 24.13 4.20 24.31
CA ILE A 431 24.36 3.73 22.94
C ILE A 431 25.71 4.17 22.41
N SER A 432 26.36 3.29 21.65
CA SER A 432 27.59 3.59 20.90
C SER A 432 27.28 3.82 19.42
N ILE A 433 27.55 5.04 18.92
CA ILE A 433 27.35 5.43 17.52
C ILE A 433 28.70 5.31 16.78
N PRO A 434 28.82 4.46 15.74
CA PRO A 434 30.07 4.23 15.02
C PRO A 434 30.63 5.47 14.31
N ALA A 435 31.95 5.49 14.10
CA ALA A 435 32.67 6.64 13.54
C ALA A 435 32.21 7.06 12.13
N LYS A 436 31.71 6.12 11.33
CA LYS A 436 31.24 6.37 9.95
C LYS A 436 29.83 6.98 9.87
N VAL A 437 29.10 7.07 10.98
CA VAL A 437 27.74 7.63 10.98
C VAL A 437 27.81 9.13 10.71
N SER A 438 27.44 9.50 9.49
CA SER A 438 27.47 10.88 8.98
C SER A 438 26.15 11.63 9.17
N SER A 439 25.05 10.90 9.39
CA SER A 439 23.73 11.47 9.61
C SER A 439 22.94 10.73 10.69
N ILE A 440 22.26 11.51 11.52
CA ILE A 440 21.29 11.04 12.52
C ILE A 440 20.01 11.82 12.25
N GLY A 441 18.90 11.13 12.02
CA GLY A 441 17.63 11.75 11.70
C GLY A 441 16.95 12.38 12.91
N GLU A 442 15.96 13.23 12.63
CA GLU A 442 15.16 13.87 13.67
C GLU A 442 14.50 12.83 14.59
N TYR A 443 14.37 13.17 15.87
CA TYR A 443 13.68 12.36 16.89
C TYR A 443 14.24 10.94 17.07
N ALA A 444 15.45 10.64 16.57
CA ALA A 444 16.03 9.30 16.60
C ALA A 444 16.07 8.68 18.01
N PHE A 445 16.20 9.50 19.06
CA PHE A 445 16.21 9.07 20.47
C PHE A 445 15.21 9.85 21.33
N PHE A 446 14.15 10.38 20.71
CA PHE A 446 13.10 11.09 21.44
C PHE A 446 12.36 10.12 22.37
N HIS A 447 12.01 10.55 23.59
CA HIS A 447 11.40 9.70 24.62
C HIS A 447 12.25 8.49 25.10
N CYS A 448 13.55 8.46 24.84
CA CYS A 448 14.48 7.55 25.52
C CYS A 448 14.77 8.04 26.95
N THR A 449 13.82 7.84 27.86
CA THR A 449 13.80 8.47 29.20
C THR A 449 14.90 7.97 30.16
N LYS A 450 15.52 6.82 29.91
CA LYS A 450 16.69 6.35 30.68
C LYS A 450 18.03 6.61 30.01
N LEU A 451 18.06 7.12 28.78
CA LEU A 451 19.31 7.35 28.06
C LEU A 451 20.11 8.43 28.79
N LYS A 452 21.31 8.06 29.26
CA LYS A 452 22.23 8.94 29.99
C LYS A 452 23.52 9.18 29.24
N HIS A 453 24.00 8.17 28.52
CA HIS A 453 25.29 8.22 27.83
C HIS A 453 25.13 7.91 26.35
N VAL A 454 25.72 8.75 25.50
CA VAL A 454 25.85 8.50 24.07
C VAL A 454 27.33 8.57 23.71
N TYR A 455 27.90 7.45 23.28
CA TYR A 455 29.30 7.37 22.84
C TYR A 455 29.34 7.52 21.33
N ASN A 456 29.50 8.76 20.85
CA ASN A 456 29.51 9.10 19.43
C ASN A 456 30.94 9.18 18.91
N TYR A 457 31.37 8.16 18.16
CA TYR A 457 32.74 8.06 17.64
C TYR A 457 32.97 8.88 16.36
N ALA A 458 31.96 9.58 15.83
CA ALA A 458 32.12 10.40 14.63
C ALA A 458 32.97 11.64 14.92
N THR A 459 33.96 11.89 14.05
CA THR A 459 34.89 13.02 14.22
C THR A 459 34.28 14.37 13.88
N GLU A 460 33.23 14.39 13.07
CA GLU A 460 32.47 15.59 12.70
C GLU A 460 31.06 15.51 13.31
N PRO A 461 30.53 16.61 13.87
CA PRO A 461 29.15 16.66 14.36
C PRO A 461 28.14 16.44 13.23
N GLN A 462 27.22 15.49 13.40
CA GLN A 462 26.20 15.20 12.39
C GLN A 462 25.19 16.37 12.25
N PRO A 463 24.73 16.71 11.02
CA PRO A 463 23.77 17.79 10.77
C PRO A 463 22.32 17.32 10.98
N VAL A 464 21.62 17.85 11.99
CA VAL A 464 20.28 17.36 12.39
C VAL A 464 19.53 18.40 13.21
N SER A 465 18.22 18.58 13.04
CA SER A 465 17.46 19.59 13.79
C SER A 465 17.31 19.27 15.29
N THR A 466 16.75 18.10 15.64
CA THR A 466 16.40 17.67 16.99
C THR A 466 16.58 16.16 17.14
N ILE A 467 17.57 15.69 17.90
CA ILE A 467 17.78 14.25 18.16
C ILE A 467 17.00 13.79 19.42
N PHE A 468 17.13 14.58 20.50
CA PHE A 468 16.64 14.26 21.85
C PHE A 468 15.56 15.28 22.28
N ASN A 469 14.73 14.92 23.27
CA ASN A 469 13.77 15.83 23.91
C ASN A 469 14.27 16.42 25.24
N ARG A 470 15.55 16.20 25.57
CA ARG A 470 16.19 16.55 26.84
C ARG A 470 17.67 16.85 26.60
N ASN A 471 18.27 17.63 27.50
CA ASN A 471 19.64 18.15 27.34
C ASN A 471 20.63 17.63 28.40
N ASP A 472 20.17 16.81 29.33
CA ASP A 472 20.96 16.22 30.43
C ASP A 472 21.62 14.89 30.06
N ILE A 473 21.65 14.55 28.77
CA ILE A 473 22.38 13.41 28.22
C ILE A 473 23.85 13.79 28.06
N ILE A 474 24.74 12.91 28.49
CA ILE A 474 26.19 13.04 28.33
C ILE A 474 26.59 12.45 26.98
N ILE A 475 27.17 13.30 26.12
CA ILE A 475 27.69 12.92 24.81
C ILE A 475 29.20 12.80 24.92
N HIS A 476 29.69 11.57 24.84
CA HIS A 476 31.10 11.23 24.75
C HIS A 476 31.52 11.27 23.29
N VAL A 477 32.57 12.02 22.97
CA VAL A 477 33.10 12.19 21.60
C VAL A 477 34.62 12.03 21.59
N PRO A 478 35.26 11.81 20.42
CA PRO A 478 36.71 11.83 20.32
C PRO A 478 37.29 13.12 20.92
N ALA A 479 38.36 13.02 21.70
CA ALA A 479 38.94 14.17 22.41
C ALA A 479 39.23 15.35 21.47
N ALA A 480 39.73 15.08 20.26
CA ALA A 480 40.00 16.08 19.23
C ALA A 480 38.74 16.73 18.61
N SER A 481 37.57 16.14 18.79
CA SER A 481 36.29 16.61 18.24
C SER A 481 35.45 17.39 19.25
N ALA A 482 35.79 17.36 20.55
CA ALA A 482 34.98 17.94 21.61
C ALA A 482 34.65 19.42 21.40
N GLU A 483 35.61 20.24 20.94
CA GLU A 483 35.39 21.65 20.66
C GLU A 483 34.42 21.85 19.47
N LYS A 484 34.53 21.02 18.41
CA LYS A 484 33.61 21.06 17.27
C LYS A 484 32.17 20.80 17.69
N TYR A 485 31.96 19.77 18.53
CA TYR A 485 30.62 19.45 19.05
C TYR A 485 30.06 20.55 19.95
N ARG A 486 30.89 21.18 20.81
CA ARG A 486 30.44 22.33 21.63
C ARG A 486 30.04 23.55 20.80
N ASN A 487 30.63 23.73 19.62
CA ASN A 487 30.30 24.84 18.73
C ASN A 487 29.17 24.52 17.75
N ALA A 488 28.85 23.24 17.53
CA ALA A 488 27.80 22.82 16.61
C ALA A 488 26.41 23.15 17.16
N TYR A 489 25.60 23.88 16.37
CA TYR A 489 24.30 24.43 16.78
C TYR A 489 23.36 23.42 17.46
N HIS A 490 23.36 22.16 17.03
CA HIS A 490 22.47 21.11 17.51
C HIS A 490 23.03 20.31 18.69
N TRP A 491 24.33 20.36 18.90
CA TRP A 491 25.03 19.60 19.95
C TRP A 491 25.43 20.49 21.14
N ARG A 492 25.58 21.81 20.92
CA ARG A 492 26.07 22.80 21.91
C ARG A 492 25.27 22.88 23.21
N ASN A 493 24.02 22.41 23.22
CA ASN A 493 23.16 22.42 24.40
C ASN A 493 23.27 21.13 25.24
N MET A 494 24.05 20.14 24.79
CA MET A 494 24.28 18.87 25.50
C MET A 494 25.53 18.93 26.38
N ILE A 495 25.67 17.96 27.28
CA ILE A 495 26.89 17.79 28.09
C ILE A 495 27.94 17.05 27.24
N ILE A 496 28.92 17.78 26.69
CA ILE A 496 29.96 17.21 25.81
C ILE A 496 31.24 16.85 26.60
N VAL A 497 31.61 15.56 26.57
CA VAL A 497 32.85 15.01 27.16
C VAL A 497 33.75 14.48 26.05
N GLY A 498 35.01 14.91 26.03
CA GLY A 498 36.01 14.51 25.03
C GLY A 498 36.94 13.42 25.56
N ASP A 499 36.43 12.23 25.80
CA ASP A 499 37.13 11.11 26.46
C ASP A 499 37.22 9.84 25.61
N LEU A 500 36.66 9.84 24.39
CA LEU A 500 36.82 8.71 23.48
C LEU A 500 38.19 8.75 22.79
N THR A 501 38.84 7.59 22.74
CA THR A 501 39.93 7.32 21.80
C THR A 501 39.32 7.02 20.44
N ALA A 502 39.80 7.66 19.38
CA ALA A 502 39.42 7.30 18.01
C ALA A 502 39.66 5.78 17.81
N ARG A 503 38.61 5.04 17.47
CA ARG A 503 38.66 3.60 17.18
C ARG A 503 38.66 3.36 15.68
#